data_AF-A0A4S4FQW0-F1
#
_entry.id   AF-A0A4S4FQW0-F1
#
_cell.length_a   1.000
_cell.length_b   1.000
_cell.length_c   1.000
_cell.angle_alpha   90.00
_cell.angle_beta   90.00
_cell.angle_gamma   90.00
#
_symmetry.space_group_name_H-M   'P 1'
#
loop_
_entity.id
_entity.type
_entity.pdbx_description
1 polymer ?
#
loop_
_entity_poly.entity_id
_entity_poly.type
_entity_poly.pdbx_seq_one_letter_code
_entity_poly.pdbx_strand_id
1 'polypeptide(L)'
;MARADTWHPVYAAYEDPPWTFTMISPQGRCYGSIVMSSTERNYVVTNAAGSTIATTTTLMEAVEIVHRHYVLGHSPSGPVNGDGNTGSSRRT
;
A
#
# COMPACT_ATOMS: atom_id res chain seq x y z
N MET A 1 -32.53 -0.54 -2.38
CA MET A 1 -31.51 0.48 -2.74
C MET A 1 -30.29 -0.27 -3.21
N ALA A 2 -29.99 -0.26 -4.52
CA ALA A 2 -28.76 -0.83 -5.04
C ALA A 2 -27.59 -0.10 -4.35
N ARG A 3 -26.67 -0.84 -3.72
CA ARG A 3 -25.40 -0.24 -3.30
C ARG A 3 -24.73 0.16 -4.61
N ALA A 4 -24.40 1.44 -4.79
CA ALA A 4 -23.55 1.86 -5.88
C ALA A 4 -22.40 0.84 -5.96
N ASP A 5 -22.09 0.33 -7.16
CA ASP A 5 -20.94 -0.55 -7.41
C ASP A 5 -19.69 0.13 -6.84
N THR A 6 -19.44 -0.12 -5.55
CA THR A 6 -18.43 0.58 -4.78
C THR A 6 -17.19 -0.23 -5.04
N TRP A 7 -16.57 0.07 -6.17
CA TRP A 7 -15.29 -0.48 -6.55
C TRP A 7 -14.39 -0.47 -5.29
N HIS A 8 -14.04 -1.67 -4.81
CA HIS A 8 -13.23 -1.84 -3.62
C HIS A 8 -11.78 -2.09 -4.05
N PRO A 9 -10.78 -1.38 -3.52
CA PRO A 9 -9.39 -1.52 -3.96
C PRO A 9 -8.84 -2.94 -3.81
N VAL A 10 -9.44 -3.76 -2.95
CA VAL A 10 -9.09 -5.19 -2.81
C VAL A 10 -9.30 -5.97 -4.11
N TYR A 11 -10.25 -5.56 -4.97
CA TYR A 11 -10.46 -6.19 -6.27
C TYR A 11 -9.35 -5.85 -7.28
N ALA A 12 -8.50 -4.87 -6.99
CA ALA A 12 -7.32 -4.55 -7.78
C ALA A 12 -6.09 -5.36 -7.37
N ALA A 13 -6.18 -6.15 -6.28
CA ALA A 13 -5.11 -7.02 -5.83
C ALA A 13 -5.11 -8.31 -6.68
N TYR A 14 -3.95 -8.60 -7.26
CA TYR A 14 -3.66 -9.88 -7.89
C TYR A 14 -2.79 -10.71 -6.94
N GLU A 15 -3.23 -11.93 -6.62
CA GLU A 15 -2.47 -12.82 -5.74
C GLU A 15 -1.37 -13.54 -6.53
N ASP A 16 -0.12 -13.33 -6.10
CA ASP A 16 1.07 -14.00 -6.58
C ASP A 16 1.53 -15.05 -5.54
N PRO A 17 1.87 -16.29 -5.96
CA PRO A 17 2.30 -17.33 -5.03
C PRO A 17 3.68 -17.08 -4.39
N PRO A 18 3.88 -17.43 -3.11
CA PRO A 18 2.91 -17.42 -2.01
C PRO A 18 2.90 -16.07 -1.27
N TRP A 19 1.71 -15.66 -0.82
CA TRP A 19 1.51 -14.55 0.12
C TRP A 19 1.89 -13.15 -0.36
N THR A 20 1.98 -12.97 -1.67
CA THR A 20 2.26 -11.68 -2.31
C THR A 20 1.01 -11.20 -3.03
N PHE A 21 0.69 -9.92 -2.88
CA PHE A 21 -0.43 -9.28 -3.57
C PHE A 21 0.09 -8.09 -4.36
N THR A 22 -0.07 -8.13 -5.67
CA THR A 22 0.33 -7.04 -6.57
C THR A 22 -0.89 -6.17 -6.87
N MET A 23 -0.77 -4.87 -6.66
CA MET A 23 -1.87 -3.92 -6.88
C MET A 23 -1.80 -3.36 -8.30
N ILE A 24 -2.80 -3.66 -9.13
CA ILE A 24 -2.82 -3.30 -10.55
C ILE A 24 -3.87 -2.20 -10.81
N SER A 25 -3.45 -1.11 -11.45
CA SER A 25 -4.37 -0.03 -11.83
C SER A 25 -5.27 -0.45 -13.01
N PRO A 26 -6.38 0.27 -13.29
CA PRO A 26 -7.21 0.01 -14.46
C PRO A 26 -6.47 0.08 -15.82
N GLN A 27 -5.30 0.73 -15.86
CA GLN A 27 -4.44 0.80 -17.05
C GLN A 27 -3.44 -0.37 -17.13
N GLY A 28 -3.57 -1.36 -16.24
CA GLY A 28 -2.68 -2.54 -16.19
C GLY A 28 -1.31 -2.27 -15.58
N ARG A 29 -1.14 -1.18 -14.82
CA ARG A 29 0.15 -0.84 -14.21
C ARG A 29 0.20 -1.25 -12.75
N CYS A 30 1.29 -1.89 -12.34
CA CYS A 30 1.58 -2.10 -10.92
C CYS A 30 1.81 -0.76 -10.23
N TYR A 31 1.10 -0.50 -9.14
CA TYR A 31 1.29 0.70 -8.33
C TYR A 31 1.75 0.42 -6.89
N GLY A 32 1.85 -0.85 -6.52
CA GLY A 32 2.43 -1.29 -5.26
C GLY A 32 2.25 -2.78 -5.04
N SER A 33 2.88 -3.28 -3.98
CA SER A 33 2.84 -4.68 -3.60
C SER A 33 2.64 -4.82 -2.09
N ILE A 34 2.03 -5.93 -1.70
CA ILE A 34 1.82 -6.30 -0.29
C ILE A 34 2.39 -7.70 -0.12
N VAL A 35 3.24 -7.89 0.87
CA VAL A 35 3.79 -9.21 1.21
C VAL A 35 3.38 -9.53 2.64
N MET A 36 2.73 -10.68 2.85
CA MET A 36 2.46 -11.17 4.19
C MET A 36 3.69 -11.91 4.72
N SER A 37 4.19 -11.47 5.88
CA SER A 37 5.17 -12.23 6.65
C SER A 37 4.45 -13.32 7.43
N SER A 38 4.68 -14.58 7.09
CA SER A 38 4.14 -15.72 7.83
C SER A 38 4.67 -15.79 9.26
N THR A 39 5.88 -15.30 9.49
CA THR A 39 6.56 -15.34 10.79
C THR A 39 6.02 -14.27 11.74
N GLU A 40 5.87 -13.05 11.23
CA GLU A 40 5.46 -11.89 12.04
C GLU A 40 3.94 -11.67 12.03
N ARG A 41 3.21 -12.41 11.18
CA ARG A 41 1.76 -12.27 10.96
C ARG A 41 1.35 -10.84 10.63
N ASN A 42 2.18 -10.15 9.86
CA ASN A 42 1.95 -8.79 9.39
C ASN A 42 1.97 -8.72 7.86
N TYR A 43 1.50 -7.61 7.31
CA TYR A 43 1.51 -7.29 5.90
C TYR A 43 2.43 -6.09 5.69
N VAL A 44 3.48 -6.29 4.89
CA VAL A 44 4.39 -5.23 4.50
C VAL A 44 3.89 -4.62 3.20
N VAL A 45 3.70 -3.31 3.21
CA VAL A 45 3.18 -2.54 2.08
C VAL A 45 4.32 -1.81 1.39
N THR A 46 4.44 -1.95 0.08
CA THR A 46 5.51 -1.36 -0.72
C THR A 46 4.93 -0.57 -1.89
N ASN A 47 5.51 0.59 -2.20
CA ASN A 47 5.12 1.38 -3.36
C ASN A 47 5.70 0.79 -4.66
N ALA A 48 5.28 1.32 -5.82
CA ALA A 48 5.83 0.92 -7.11
C ALA A 48 7.36 1.11 -7.26
N ALA A 49 7.97 1.96 -6.44
CA ALA A 49 9.42 2.18 -6.42
C ALA A 49 10.17 1.18 -5.51
N GLY A 50 9.48 0.23 -4.88
CA GLY A 50 10.09 -0.76 -3.99
C GLY A 50 10.35 -0.27 -2.56
N SER A 51 9.87 0.93 -2.19
CA SER A 51 10.02 1.45 -0.82
C SER A 51 8.84 1.04 0.06
N THR A 52 9.14 0.58 1.27
CA THR A 52 8.12 0.25 2.27
C THR A 52 7.38 1.51 2.71
N ILE A 53 6.05 1.47 2.61
CA ILE A 53 5.14 2.54 3.00
C ILE A 53 4.68 2.32 4.45
N ALA A 54 4.30 1.09 4.77
CA ALA A 54 3.70 0.74 6.05
C ALA A 54 3.82 -0.77 6.33
N THR A 55 3.58 -1.13 7.59
CA THR A 55 3.36 -2.50 8.01
C THR A 55 2.03 -2.54 8.77
N THR A 56 1.13 -3.45 8.40
CA THR A 56 -0.20 -3.57 8.99
C THR A 56 -0.45 -4.99 9.49
N THR A 57 -1.53 -5.20 10.24
CA THR A 57 -1.93 -6.53 10.73
C THR A 57 -3.06 -7.13 9.91
N THR A 58 -3.64 -6.38 8.98
CA THR A 58 -4.74 -6.83 8.12
C THR A 58 -4.47 -6.50 6.65
N LEU A 59 -4.88 -7.41 5.77
CA LEU A 59 -4.78 -7.21 4.32
C LEU A 59 -5.62 -6.02 3.85
N MET A 60 -6.80 -5.81 4.45
CA MET A 60 -7.68 -4.70 4.09
C MET A 60 -6.99 -3.36 4.32
N GLU A 61 -6.38 -3.17 5.49
CA GLU A 61 -5.63 -1.96 5.80
C GLU A 61 -4.41 -1.78 4.87
N ALA A 62 -3.70 -2.86 4.58
CA ALA A 62 -2.57 -2.84 3.64
C ALA A 62 -3.00 -2.33 2.25
N VAL A 63 -4.10 -2.88 1.73
CA VAL A 63 -4.73 -2.52 0.46
C VAL A 63 -5.21 -1.06 0.44
N GLU A 64 -5.81 -0.58 1.53
CA GLU A 64 -6.25 0.81 1.63
C GLU A 64 -5.08 1.79 1.62
N ILE A 65 -4.00 1.48 2.35
CA ILE A 65 -2.82 2.34 2.45
C ILE A 65 -2.12 2.47 1.10
N VAL A 66 -1.87 1.35 0.40
CA VAL A 66 -1.20 1.39 -0.91
C VAL A 66 -2.06 2.11 -1.95
N HIS A 67 -3.37 1.92 -1.92
CA HIS A 67 -4.28 2.62 -2.83
C HIS A 67 -4.33 4.13 -2.53
N ARG A 68 -4.40 4.52 -1.25
CA ARG A 68 -4.35 5.93 -0.85
C ARG A 68 -3.04 6.58 -1.26
N HIS A 69 -1.91 5.90 -1.06
CA HIS A 69 -0.59 6.37 -1.50
C HIS A 69 -0.54 6.59 -3.02
N TYR A 70 -1.10 5.66 -3.80
CA TYR A 70 -1.22 5.81 -5.25
C TYR A 70 -2.07 7.02 -5.67
N VAL A 71 -3.27 7.18 -5.08
CA VAL A 71 -4.18 8.31 -5.38
C VAL A 71 -3.53 9.64 -5.01
N LEU A 72 -2.88 9.71 -3.85
CA LEU A 72 -2.18 10.92 -3.39
C LEU A 72 -1.05 11.29 -4.36
N GLY A 73 -0.26 10.33 -4.83
CA GLY A 73 0.81 10.59 -5.81
C GLY A 73 0.33 11.05 -7.19
N HIS A 74 -0.93 10.79 -7.56
CA HIS A 74 -1.52 11.19 -8.84
C HIS A 74 -2.51 12.36 -8.73
N SER A 75 -2.81 12.80 -7.50
CA SER A 75 -3.64 13.98 -7.30
C SER A 75 -2.84 15.24 -7.63
N PRO A 76 -3.43 16.27 -8.26
CA PRO A 76 -2.74 17.54 -8.52
C PRO A 76 -2.26 18.25 -7.24
N SER A 77 -2.73 17.82 -6.07
CA SER A 77 -2.29 18.25 -4.74
C SER A 77 -1.41 17.21 -4.02
N GLY A 78 -0.73 16.33 -4.75
CA GLY A 78 0.02 15.21 -4.18
C GLY A 78 1.06 15.62 -3.13
N PRO A 79 1.41 14.70 -2.20
CA PRO A 79 2.30 15.02 -1.10
C PRO A 79 3.64 15.50 -1.63
N VAL A 80 4.03 16.67 -1.14
CA VAL A 80 5.39 17.18 -1.28
C VAL A 80 6.34 16.12 -0.74
N ASN A 81 7.12 15.50 -1.61
CA ASN A 81 8.25 14.71 -1.16
C ASN A 81 9.27 15.69 -0.55
N GLY A 82 9.56 15.54 0.75
CA GLY A 82 10.55 16.31 1.53
C GLY A 82 9.98 16.64 2.92
N ASP A 83 10.59 16.34 4.06
CA ASP A 83 12.01 16.23 4.38
C ASP A 83 12.18 15.37 5.66
N GLY A 84 13.34 14.74 5.81
CA GLY A 84 13.62 13.76 6.84
C GLY A 84 13.87 14.36 8.24
N ASN A 85 13.70 13.51 9.26
CA ASN A 85 14.60 13.54 10.40
C ASN A 85 14.70 12.15 11.04
N THR A 86 15.77 11.45 10.69
CA THR A 86 16.40 10.42 11.51
C THR A 86 16.82 11.04 12.85
N GLY A 87 15.97 10.91 13.86
CA GLY A 87 16.23 11.51 15.17
C GLY A 87 15.71 10.67 16.33
N SER A 88 15.96 9.35 16.34
CA SER A 88 15.82 8.56 17.56
C SER A 88 17.03 8.81 18.47
N SER A 89 17.09 9.99 19.08
CA SER A 89 17.96 10.24 20.24
C SER A 89 17.22 9.84 21.50
N ARG A 90 17.37 8.56 21.85
CA ARG A 90 17.06 8.02 23.19
C ARG A 90 18.39 7.81 23.94
N ARG A 91 18.73 8.76 24.82
CA ARG A 91 19.72 8.76 25.93
C ARG A 91 20.14 10.23 26.13
N THR A 92 20.11 10.86 27.29
CA THR A 92 20.10 10.47 28.72
C THR A 92 19.40 11.55 29.53
#